data_AF-A0A849C6H7-F1
#
_entry.id   AF-A0A849C6H7-F1
#
_cell.length_a   1.000
_cell.length_b   1.000
_cell.length_c   1.000
_cell.angle_alpha   90.00
_cell.angle_beta   90.00
_cell.angle_gamma   90.00
#
_symmetry.space_group_name_H-M   'P 1'
#
loop_
_entity.id
_entity.type
_entity.pdbx_description
1 polymer ?
#
loop_
_entity_poly.entity_id
_entity_poly.type
_entity_poly.pdbx_seq_one_letter_code
_entity_poly.pdbx_strand_id
1 'polypeptide(L)'
;MKTITRAATRIAAIAAATGTAAIIGTGVAAADEWPVQQPNSPIQVSEVTFLTADDPNFWNPFDMRSRLSSPFGNSTRVVCTSFHGKTMECFQADQDGNPHQLKALPFNFPNITGYGNISGGTHYVYPGFIPGLS
;
A
#
# COMPACT_ATOMS: atom_id res chain seq x y z
N MET A 1 -50.13 28.96 -42.07
CA MET A 1 -50.46 29.84 -40.91
C MET A 1 -51.76 29.35 -40.27
N LYS A 2 -52.10 29.81 -39.06
CA LYS A 2 -53.27 29.43 -38.23
C LYS A 2 -53.24 28.01 -37.63
N THR A 3 -52.34 27.88 -36.66
CA THR A 3 -52.59 27.37 -35.30
C THR A 3 -54.05 27.09 -34.90
N ILE A 4 -54.26 26.07 -34.04
CA ILE A 4 -54.91 26.24 -32.72
C ILE A 4 -54.57 25.05 -31.79
N THR A 5 -54.33 25.35 -30.52
CA THR A 5 -53.84 24.44 -29.47
C THR A 5 -54.97 23.79 -28.67
N ARG A 6 -54.73 22.63 -28.04
CA ARG A 6 -55.46 22.20 -26.82
C ARG A 6 -54.50 21.56 -25.79
N ALA A 7 -54.45 22.16 -24.59
CA ALA A 7 -54.23 21.59 -23.25
C ALA A 7 -53.38 20.29 -23.10
N ALA A 8 -52.27 20.17 -22.36
CA ALA A 8 -51.91 20.67 -21.00
C ALA A 8 -53.00 20.39 -19.95
N THR A 9 -52.81 19.72 -18.79
CA THR A 9 -51.63 19.31 -17.98
C THR A 9 -52.05 18.07 -17.12
N ARG A 10 -51.35 17.47 -16.13
CA ARG A 10 -50.34 17.90 -15.12
C ARG A 10 -49.36 16.77 -14.70
N ILE A 11 -48.10 17.14 -14.45
CA ILE A 11 -47.27 16.83 -13.25
C ILE A 11 -47.27 15.39 -12.66
N ALA A 12 -46.12 14.71 -12.80
CA ALA A 12 -45.39 14.01 -11.71
C ALA A 12 -43.96 13.70 -12.25
N ALA A 13 -42.89 14.44 -11.95
CA ALA A 13 -42.25 14.82 -10.67
C ALA A 13 -41.26 13.75 -10.14
N ILE A 14 -39.97 14.07 -10.31
CA ILE A 14 -38.82 13.66 -9.49
C ILE A 14 -38.57 12.14 -9.34
N ALA A 15 -37.74 11.62 -10.23
CA ALA A 15 -36.78 10.55 -9.91
C ALA A 15 -35.36 11.05 -10.25
N ALA A 16 -34.95 12.17 -9.63
CA ALA A 16 -33.59 12.66 -9.69
C ALA A 16 -32.69 11.75 -8.83
N ALA A 17 -32.43 10.54 -9.33
CA ALA A 17 -31.42 9.66 -8.77
C ALA A 17 -30.07 10.37 -8.93
N THR A 18 -29.62 11.03 -7.87
CA THR A 18 -28.29 11.63 -7.77
C THR A 18 -27.29 10.50 -7.79
N GLY A 19 -26.88 10.11 -8.99
CA GLY A 19 -25.68 9.34 -9.25
C GLY A 19 -24.48 10.18 -8.83
N THR A 20 -24.25 10.27 -7.52
CA THR A 20 -22.93 10.56 -6.96
C THR A 20 -22.05 9.40 -7.38
N ALA A 21 -21.53 9.50 -8.62
CA ALA A 21 -20.35 8.76 -9.01
C ALA A 21 -19.32 9.07 -7.93
N ALA A 22 -19.03 8.08 -7.09
CA ALA A 22 -17.89 8.16 -6.21
C ALA A 22 -16.68 8.23 -7.14
N ILE A 23 -16.20 9.45 -7.38
CA ILE A 23 -14.86 9.66 -7.92
C ILE A 23 -13.94 9.19 -6.78
N ILE A 24 -13.73 7.87 -6.74
CA ILE A 24 -12.59 7.26 -6.09
C ILE A 24 -11.42 7.78 -6.90
N GLY A 25 -10.98 8.98 -6.53
CA GLY A 25 -9.81 9.58 -7.12
C GLY A 25 -8.67 8.62 -6.88
N THR A 26 -8.15 8.03 -7.95
CA THR A 26 -6.80 7.47 -8.00
C THR A 26 -5.81 8.63 -7.89
N GLY A 27 -5.87 9.33 -6.76
CA GLY A 27 -4.85 10.25 -6.35
C GLY A 27 -3.61 9.40 -6.18
N VAL A 28 -2.67 9.56 -7.10
CA VAL A 28 -1.28 9.23 -6.84
C VAL A 28 -0.96 9.81 -5.47
N ALA A 29 -0.65 8.95 -4.50
CA ALA A 29 -0.19 9.42 -3.22
C ALA A 29 1.04 10.29 -3.50
N ALA A 30 1.15 11.42 -2.79
CA ALA A 30 2.28 12.32 -3.02
C ALA A 30 3.56 11.53 -2.77
N ALA A 31 4.39 11.41 -3.81
CA ALA A 31 5.62 10.65 -3.76
C ALA A 31 6.49 11.12 -2.60
N ASP A 32 7.00 10.18 -1.82
CA ASP A 32 8.01 10.47 -0.80
C ASP A 32 9.36 10.80 -1.48
N GLU A 33 10.39 11.08 -0.69
CA GLU A 33 11.76 11.14 -1.19
C GLU A 33 12.44 9.77 -0.99
N TRP A 34 13.19 9.28 -1.99
CA TRP A 34 14.02 8.09 -1.80
C TRP A 34 15.08 8.38 -0.73
N PRO A 35 15.29 7.52 0.28
CA PRO A 35 16.44 7.68 1.17
C PRO A 35 17.74 7.65 0.37
N VAL A 36 18.60 8.64 0.60
CA VAL A 36 19.91 8.78 -0.04
C VAL A 36 21.01 8.54 0.98
N GLN A 37 22.00 7.70 0.64
CA GLN A 37 23.14 7.41 1.52
C GLN A 37 23.95 8.68 1.78
N GLN A 38 23.87 9.18 3.02
CA GLN A 38 24.63 10.37 3.44
C GLN A 38 26.10 10.00 3.72
N PRO A 39 27.08 10.83 3.28
CA PRO A 39 28.48 10.61 3.58
C PRO A 39 28.75 10.54 5.09
N ASN A 40 29.58 9.59 5.51
CA ASN A 40 29.94 9.34 6.93
C ASN A 40 28.76 9.06 7.88
N SER A 41 27.55 8.82 7.37
CA SER A 41 26.40 8.44 8.21
C SER A 41 26.50 6.98 8.65
N PRO A 42 26.19 6.67 9.93
CA PRO A 42 26.07 5.28 10.37
C PRO A 42 24.77 4.61 9.86
N ILE A 43 23.80 5.38 9.38
CA ILE A 43 22.61 4.85 8.70
C ILE A 43 23.03 4.35 7.32
N GLN A 44 22.79 3.07 7.06
CA GLN A 44 23.02 2.44 5.76
C GLN A 44 21.72 2.43 4.95
N VAL A 45 21.82 2.79 3.68
CA VAL A 45 20.73 2.73 2.69
C VAL A 45 21.01 1.59 1.72
N SER A 46 20.10 0.63 1.59
CA SER A 46 20.28 -0.54 0.73
C SER A 46 18.99 -0.98 0.05
N GLU A 47 19.10 -1.43 -1.20
CA GLU A 47 18.03 -2.18 -1.87
C GLU A 47 17.92 -3.59 -1.29
N VAL A 48 16.68 -4.09 -1.19
CA VAL A 48 16.35 -5.35 -0.50
C VAL A 48 15.17 -6.07 -1.16
N THR A 49 15.07 -7.36 -0.92
CA THR A 49 13.88 -8.18 -1.26
C THR A 49 13.23 -8.73 0.00
N PHE A 50 11.92 -8.93 -0.07
CA PHE A 50 11.07 -9.36 1.05
C PHE A 50 10.45 -10.74 0.79
N LEU A 51 9.99 -11.38 1.85
CA LEU A 51 8.96 -12.40 1.72
C LEU A 51 7.67 -11.74 1.22
N THR A 52 7.19 -12.14 0.05
CA THR A 52 5.88 -11.75 -0.50
C THR A 52 4.91 -12.95 -0.46
N ALA A 53 3.60 -12.70 -0.61
CA ALA A 53 2.56 -13.70 -0.34
C ALA A 53 2.60 -14.95 -1.26
N ASP A 54 3.42 -14.91 -2.30
CA ASP A 54 3.76 -15.97 -3.25
C ASP A 54 4.97 -16.84 -2.83
N ASP A 55 5.85 -16.38 -1.91
CA ASP A 55 6.91 -17.22 -1.32
C ASP A 55 6.27 -18.21 -0.31
N PRO A 56 6.44 -19.54 -0.46
CA PRO A 56 5.93 -20.53 0.49
C PRO A 56 6.34 -20.31 1.96
N ASN A 57 7.42 -19.55 2.21
CA ASN A 57 7.93 -19.22 3.53
C ASN A 57 7.29 -17.96 4.15
N PHE A 58 6.41 -17.24 3.44
CA PHE A 58 5.77 -16.02 3.96
C PHE A 58 5.12 -16.26 5.34
N TRP A 59 4.42 -17.39 5.49
CA TRP A 59 3.78 -17.81 6.74
C TRP A 59 4.63 -18.72 7.65
N ASN A 60 5.94 -18.88 7.39
CA ASN A 60 6.86 -19.65 8.24
C ASN A 60 7.45 -18.79 9.39
N PRO A 61 7.03 -18.96 10.67
CA PRO A 61 7.51 -18.13 11.78
C PRO A 61 8.99 -18.32 12.13
N PHE A 62 9.65 -19.36 11.60
CA PHE A 62 11.08 -19.61 11.80
C PHE A 62 11.95 -18.94 10.73
N ASP A 63 11.39 -18.47 9.61
CA ASP A 63 12.08 -17.58 8.70
C ASP A 63 12.07 -16.17 9.28
N MET A 64 13.24 -15.55 9.42
CA MET A 64 13.42 -14.21 10.02
C MET A 64 13.49 -13.08 8.98
N ARG A 65 13.38 -13.38 7.68
CA ARG A 65 13.25 -12.36 6.63
C ARG A 65 11.98 -11.52 6.84
N SER A 66 12.06 -10.22 6.57
CA SER A 66 10.89 -9.33 6.64
C SER A 66 9.84 -9.67 5.57
N ARG A 67 8.57 -9.40 5.88
CA ARG A 67 7.41 -9.61 4.99
C ARG A 67 6.98 -8.32 4.32
N LEU A 68 6.42 -8.44 3.11
CA LEU A 68 5.84 -7.33 2.35
C LEU A 68 4.44 -7.69 1.84
N SER A 69 3.44 -6.92 2.26
CA SER A 69 2.11 -6.89 1.66
C SER A 69 1.98 -5.65 0.79
N SER A 70 2.04 -5.86 -0.52
CA SER A 70 2.08 -4.81 -1.55
C SER A 70 1.38 -5.30 -2.82
N PRO A 71 0.70 -4.42 -3.58
CA PRO A 71 0.16 -4.78 -4.90
C PRO A 71 1.26 -5.10 -5.92
N PHE A 72 2.51 -4.73 -5.65
CA PHE A 72 3.65 -4.91 -6.55
C PHE A 72 4.59 -6.06 -6.13
N GLY A 73 4.42 -6.63 -4.94
CA GLY A 73 5.31 -7.68 -4.41
C GLY A 73 6.78 -7.24 -4.43
N ASN A 74 7.66 -8.07 -5.00
CA ASN A 74 9.07 -7.74 -5.25
C ASN A 74 9.34 -7.25 -6.71
N SER A 75 8.30 -6.93 -7.50
CA SER A 75 8.48 -6.54 -8.91
C SER A 75 8.90 -5.08 -9.11
N THR A 76 8.68 -4.22 -8.12
CA THR A 76 9.16 -2.83 -8.09
C THR A 76 10.27 -2.67 -7.04
N ARG A 77 11.12 -1.65 -7.23
CA ARG A 77 12.27 -1.35 -6.36
C ARG A 77 11.84 -1.15 -4.90
N VAL A 78 12.55 -1.77 -3.95
CA VAL A 78 12.39 -1.52 -2.51
C VAL A 78 13.73 -1.16 -1.87
N VAL A 79 13.77 -0.04 -1.16
CA VAL A 79 14.96 0.49 -0.47
C VAL A 79 14.65 0.63 1.02
N CYS A 80 15.57 0.23 1.89
CA CYS A 80 15.43 0.45 3.33
C CYS A 80 16.62 1.22 3.92
N THR A 81 16.33 1.95 5.00
CA THR A 81 17.33 2.51 5.92
C THR A 81 17.59 1.51 7.05
N SER A 82 18.83 1.42 7.53
CA SER A 82 19.18 0.56 8.67
C SER A 82 20.30 1.13 9.53
N PHE A 83 20.29 0.79 10.81
CA PHE A 83 21.27 1.23 11.81
C PHE A 83 21.66 0.03 12.69
N HIS A 84 22.96 -0.26 12.82
CA HIS A 84 23.49 -1.48 13.47
C HIS A 84 22.77 -2.79 13.07
N GLY A 85 22.42 -2.96 11.79
CA GLY A 85 21.73 -4.14 11.28
C GLY A 85 20.26 -4.26 11.69
N LYS A 86 19.66 -3.18 12.21
CA LYS A 86 18.20 -3.05 12.39
C LYS A 86 17.63 -2.16 11.31
N THR A 87 16.67 -2.69 10.55
CA THR A 87 15.89 -1.92 9.59
C THR A 87 15.06 -0.86 10.33
N MET A 88 15.15 0.39 9.89
CA MET A 88 14.43 1.51 10.48
C MET A 88 13.17 1.80 9.67
N GLU A 89 13.34 2.18 8.40
CA GLU A 89 12.26 2.53 7.48
C GLU A 89 12.50 1.84 6.12
N CYS A 90 11.43 1.67 5.34
CA CYS A 90 11.51 1.12 3.99
C CYS A 90 10.57 1.87 3.05
N PHE A 91 10.93 1.95 1.78
CA PHE A 91 10.23 2.66 0.72
C PHE A 91 10.13 1.75 -0.50
N GLN A 92 8.95 1.65 -1.10
CA GLN A 92 8.72 0.87 -2.31
C GLN A 92 8.27 1.78 -3.45
N ALA A 93 8.77 1.51 -4.66
CA ALA A 93 8.31 2.14 -5.89
C ALA A 93 6.90 1.69 -6.28
N ASP A 94 6.09 2.62 -6.78
CA ASP A 94 4.92 2.32 -7.60
C ASP A 94 5.30 1.87 -9.03
N GLN A 95 4.31 1.72 -9.91
CA GLN A 95 4.51 1.31 -11.31
C GLN A 95 5.24 2.37 -12.15
N ASP A 96 5.15 3.65 -11.77
CA ASP A 96 5.81 4.77 -12.44
C ASP A 96 7.22 5.05 -11.87
N GLY A 97 7.59 4.38 -10.76
CA GLY A 97 8.89 4.44 -10.12
C GLY A 97 8.98 5.38 -8.91
N ASN A 98 7.88 6.01 -8.50
CA ASN A 98 7.86 6.93 -7.36
C ASN A 98 7.88 6.16 -6.03
N PRO A 99 8.65 6.58 -5.02
CA PRO A 99 8.69 5.90 -3.73
C PRO A 99 7.49 6.24 -2.85
N HIS A 100 7.06 5.26 -2.07
CA HIS A 100 6.04 5.39 -1.03
C HIS A 100 6.53 4.67 0.23
N GLN A 101 6.47 5.32 1.40
CA GLN A 101 6.98 4.78 2.65
C GLN A 101 6.12 3.60 3.14
N LEU A 102 6.75 2.44 3.26
CA LEU A 102 6.11 1.21 3.74
C LEU A 102 5.85 1.30 5.25
N LYS A 103 4.62 0.94 5.65
CA LYS A 103 4.21 0.95 7.06
C LYS A 103 4.55 -0.38 7.71
N ALA A 104 5.46 -0.38 8.68
CA ALA A 104 5.70 -1.53 9.55
C ALA A 104 4.46 -1.75 10.45
N LEU A 105 3.99 -3.00 10.53
CA LEU A 105 2.92 -3.37 11.45
C LEU A 105 3.46 -3.50 12.89
N PRO A 106 2.68 -3.09 13.91
CA PRO A 106 3.10 -3.17 15.32
C PRO A 106 3.16 -4.61 15.85
N PHE A 107 2.61 -5.57 15.10
CA PHE A 107 2.70 -6.99 15.38
C PHE A 107 3.28 -7.70 14.15
N ASN A 108 4.42 -8.33 14.37
CA ASN A 108 5.03 -9.22 13.39
C ASN A 108 4.14 -10.46 13.23
N PHE A 109 3.67 -10.73 12.01
CA PHE A 109 2.96 -11.96 11.66
C PHE A 109 3.70 -12.66 10.53
N PRO A 110 3.88 -14.00 10.57
CA PRO A 110 3.45 -14.95 11.62
C PRO A 110 4.25 -14.84 12.93
N ASN A 111 3.65 -15.29 14.04
CA ASN A 111 4.25 -15.30 15.38
C ASN A 111 3.76 -16.55 16.16
N ILE A 112 4.61 -17.12 17.01
CA ILE A 112 4.26 -18.26 17.87
C ILE A 112 3.87 -17.73 19.26
N THR A 113 2.57 -17.73 19.57
CA THR A 113 2.06 -17.32 20.88
C THR A 113 2.73 -18.09 22.02
N GLY A 114 3.22 -17.34 23.02
CA GLY A 114 4.02 -17.87 24.14
C GLY A 114 5.54 -17.75 23.95
N TYR A 115 6.03 -17.67 22.70
CA TYR A 115 7.45 -17.48 22.39
C TYR A 115 7.70 -16.03 21.95
N GLY A 116 7.79 -15.11 22.91
CA GLY A 116 7.87 -13.65 22.70
C GLY A 116 9.10 -13.11 21.94
N ASN A 117 9.83 -13.98 21.26
CA ASN A 117 11.02 -13.73 20.47
C ASN A 117 11.06 -14.53 19.13
N ILE A 118 10.03 -15.33 18.81
CA ILE A 118 9.91 -16.05 17.52
C ILE A 118 8.73 -15.48 16.73
N SER A 119 8.98 -14.32 16.13
CA SER A 119 8.09 -13.65 15.19
C SER A 119 8.81 -13.43 13.87
N GLY A 120 8.23 -13.85 12.75
CA GLY A 120 8.91 -13.95 11.46
C GLY A 120 9.20 -12.59 10.83
N GLY A 121 10.37 -12.01 11.16
CA GLY A 121 10.80 -10.71 10.66
C GLY A 121 9.85 -9.57 11.03
N THR A 122 10.02 -8.40 10.39
CA THR A 122 9.04 -7.30 10.45
C THR A 122 8.11 -7.39 9.24
N HIS A 123 6.81 -7.16 9.44
CA HIS A 123 5.84 -7.12 8.34
C HIS A 123 5.57 -5.67 7.91
N TYR A 124 5.90 -5.35 6.66
CA TYR A 124 5.68 -4.06 6.03
C TYR A 124 4.48 -4.11 5.07
N VAL A 125 3.71 -3.01 5.01
CA VAL A 125 2.54 -2.87 4.15
C VAL A 125 2.65 -1.61 3.30
N TYR A 126 2.34 -1.74 2.00
CA TYR A 126 2.30 -0.62 1.07
C TYR A 126 1.15 0.35 1.39
N PRO A 127 1.34 1.69 1.32
CA PRO A 127 0.29 2.66 1.61
C PRO A 127 -1.02 2.43 0.84
N GLY A 128 -2.13 2.33 1.57
CA GLY A 128 -3.46 2.12 0.98
C GLY A 128 -3.76 0.67 0.56
N PHE A 129 -2.80 -0.25 0.60
CA PHE A 129 -3.05 -1.65 0.23
C PHE A 129 -3.89 -2.37 1.29
N ILE A 130 -5.03 -2.94 0.86
CA ILE A 130 -5.87 -3.81 1.68
C ILE A 130 -5.88 -5.20 1.01
N PRO A 131 -5.25 -6.23 1.58
CA PRO A 131 -5.23 -7.56 1.01
C PRO A 131 -6.65 -8.10 0.77
N GLY A 132 -6.93 -8.53 -0.46
CA GLY A 132 -8.23 -9.11 -0.84
C GLY A 132 -9.29 -8.09 -1.33
N LEU A 133 -8.94 -6.81 -1.47
CA LEU A 133 -9.73 -5.84 -2.24
C LEU A 133 -8.94 -5.40 -3.48
N SER A 134 -9.60 -5.45 -4.63
CA SER A 134 -9.07 -5.12 -5.97
C SER A 134 -10.15 -4.47 -6.83
#